data_AF-K6YVD2-F1
#
_entry.id   AF-K6YVD2-F1
#
_cell.length_a   1.000
_cell.length_b   1.000
_cell.length_c   1.000
_cell.angle_alpha   90.00
_cell.angle_beta   90.00
_cell.angle_gamma   90.00
#
_symmetry.space_group_name_H-M   'P 1'
#
loop_
_entity.id
_entity.type
_entity.pdbx_description
1 polymer ?
#
loop_
_entity_poly.entity_id
_entity_poly.type
_entity_poly.pdbx_seq_one_letter_code
_entity_poly.pdbx_strand_id
1 'polypeptide(L)'
;MGVFATRSTFRPNPIGLSVVKNGGLNEHNKLVVEGVDLLDQTPIIDIKPYVHYADSVNDAISGFAEFAPKKKMPVEYSKLAYLKLQTLVNAYPQLEALLTNILEQDPRPAYKTATKDDKIYSILLHNFDIKWQVRHTINYVLDIEIQ
;
A
#
# COMPACT_ATOMS: atom_id res chain seq x y z
N MET A 1 5.68 4.23 22.35
CA MET A 1 4.70 3.24 22.81
C MET A 1 5.40 1.89 22.95
N GLY A 2 5.00 1.04 23.89
CA GLY A 2 5.55 -0.33 24.00
C GLY A 2 5.03 -1.21 22.86
N VAL A 3 5.79 -2.25 22.47
CA VAL A 3 5.49 -3.08 21.29
C VAL A 3 4.08 -3.68 21.30
N PHE A 4 3.60 -4.14 22.46
CA PHE A 4 2.26 -4.74 22.60
C PHE A 4 1.11 -3.74 22.48
N ALA A 5 1.38 -2.45 22.63
CA ALA A 5 0.41 -1.38 22.38
C ALA A 5 0.43 -0.91 20.92
N THR A 6 1.11 -1.63 20.02
CA THR A 6 1.29 -1.24 18.60
C THR A 6 1.10 -2.43 17.66
N ARG A 7 1.03 -2.13 16.36
CA ARG A 7 1.14 -3.11 15.27
C ARG A 7 2.55 -3.20 14.67
N SER A 8 3.59 -2.88 15.44
CA SER A 8 4.98 -2.98 14.97
C SER A 8 5.34 -4.40 14.55
N THR A 9 6.05 -4.54 13.43
CA THR A 9 6.63 -5.80 12.94
C THR A 9 7.80 -6.27 13.82
N PHE A 10 8.44 -5.36 14.56
CA PHE A 10 9.51 -5.67 15.52
C PHE A 10 8.92 -6.14 16.86
N ARG A 11 8.49 -7.41 16.90
CA ARG A 11 7.84 -8.06 18.06
C ARG A 11 8.46 -9.44 18.35
N PRO A 12 8.35 -9.98 19.58
CA PRO A 12 8.95 -11.27 19.94
C PRO A 12 8.52 -12.43 19.02
N ASN A 13 7.23 -12.45 18.64
CA ASN A 13 6.68 -13.37 17.65
C ASN A 13 6.21 -12.56 16.45
N PRO A 14 6.93 -12.54 15.31
CA PRO A 14 6.68 -11.67 14.15
C PRO A 14 5.47 -12.14 13.33
N ILE A 15 4.31 -12.21 13.96
CA ILE A 15 3.04 -12.61 13.36
C ILE A 15 2.19 -11.36 13.14
N GLY A 16 1.85 -11.12 11.87
CA GLY A 16 0.88 -10.12 11.43
C GLY A 16 -0.52 -10.71 11.32
N LEU A 17 -1.53 -9.84 11.31
CA LEU A 17 -2.93 -10.22 11.12
C LEU A 17 -3.55 -9.29 10.08
N SER A 18 -4.11 -9.88 9.04
CA SER A 18 -4.78 -9.19 7.94
C SER A 18 -6.20 -9.72 7.81
N VAL A 19 -7.18 -8.81 7.81
CA VAL A 19 -8.56 -9.13 7.43
C VAL A 19 -8.73 -8.73 5.98
N VAL A 20 -9.04 -9.71 5.12
CA VAL A 20 -9.07 -9.54 3.67
C VAL A 20 -10.43 -9.95 3.12
N LYS A 21 -10.80 -9.38 1.97
CA LYS A 21 -12.00 -9.81 1.24
C LYS A 21 -11.67 -11.07 0.44
N ASN A 22 -12.52 -12.08 0.55
CA ASN A 22 -12.41 -13.33 -0.19
C ASN A 22 -12.95 -13.18 -1.63
N GLY A 23 -12.09 -13.37 -2.63
CA GLY A 23 -12.42 -13.38 -4.05
C GLY A 23 -12.67 -14.77 -4.65
N GLY A 24 -12.56 -15.83 -3.84
CA GLY A 24 -12.71 -17.22 -4.29
C GLY A 24 -11.38 -17.88 -4.69
N LEU A 25 -11.47 -19.04 -5.33
CA LEU A 25 -10.33 -19.75 -5.90
C LEU A 25 -10.20 -19.44 -7.39
N ASN A 26 -8.99 -19.23 -7.88
CA ASN A 26 -8.72 -19.17 -9.31
C ASN A 26 -8.58 -20.58 -9.92
N GLU A 27 -8.36 -20.65 -11.24
CA GLU A 27 -8.17 -21.88 -12.02
C GLU A 27 -6.97 -22.74 -11.56
N HIS A 28 -6.09 -22.19 -10.74
CA HIS A 28 -4.92 -22.86 -10.17
C HIS A 28 -5.12 -23.24 -8.70
N ASN A 29 -6.35 -23.23 -8.19
CA ASN A 29 -6.70 -23.47 -6.78
C ASN A 29 -5.98 -22.52 -5.79
N LYS A 30 -5.67 -21.29 -6.23
CA LYS A 30 -5.12 -20.25 -5.36
C LYS A 30 -6.25 -19.36 -4.85
N LEU A 31 -6.22 -19.06 -3.55
CA LEU A 31 -7.14 -18.10 -2.93
C LEU A 31 -6.83 -16.68 -3.40
N VAL A 32 -7.80 -16.06 -4.05
CA VAL A 32 -7.74 -14.66 -4.47
C VAL A 32 -8.30 -13.79 -3.34
N VAL A 33 -7.56 -12.75 -2.95
CA VAL A 33 -7.94 -11.86 -1.86
C VAL A 33 -7.74 -10.40 -2.22
N GLU A 34 -8.52 -9.50 -1.61
CA GLU A 34 -8.37 -8.05 -1.74
C GLU A 34 -8.12 -7.41 -0.37
N GLY A 35 -7.40 -6.28 -0.35
CA GLY A 35 -7.12 -5.53 0.87
C GLY A 35 -5.96 -6.08 1.70
N VAL A 36 -5.00 -6.75 1.06
CA VAL A 36 -3.79 -7.26 1.72
C VAL A 36 -2.81 -6.13 2.07
N ASP A 37 -2.15 -6.27 3.21
CA ASP A 37 -1.07 -5.42 3.71
C ASP A 37 0.25 -6.20 3.84
N LEU A 38 0.46 -7.15 2.92
CA LEU A 38 1.59 -8.10 2.91
C LEU A 38 2.53 -7.81 1.75
N LEU A 39 3.83 -8.04 1.95
CA LEU A 39 4.80 -8.07 0.85
C LEU A 39 4.68 -9.36 0.06
N ASP A 40 5.14 -9.37 -1.19
CA ASP A 40 5.23 -10.60 -1.96
C ASP A 40 6.07 -11.65 -1.23
N GLN A 41 5.68 -12.92 -1.37
CA GLN A 41 6.27 -14.07 -0.67
C GLN A 41 6.17 -14.03 0.87
N THR A 42 5.36 -13.15 1.47
CA THR A 42 5.12 -13.21 2.93
C THR A 42 4.52 -14.57 3.31
N PRO A 43 5.15 -15.36 4.19
CA PRO A 43 4.64 -16.68 4.55
C PRO A 43 3.27 -16.61 5.24
N ILE A 44 2.32 -17.41 4.76
CA ILE A 44 1.00 -17.55 5.38
C ILE A 44 1.05 -18.69 6.40
N ILE A 45 0.70 -18.38 7.65
CA ILE A 45 0.77 -19.33 8.78
C ILE A 45 -0.58 -20.01 9.00
N ASP A 46 -1.69 -19.29 8.78
CA ASP A 46 -3.04 -19.77 9.09
C ASP A 46 -4.08 -18.98 8.27
N ILE A 47 -5.23 -19.59 8.01
CA ILE A 47 -6.38 -18.98 7.31
C ILE A 47 -7.65 -19.34 8.07
N LYS A 48 -8.41 -18.34 8.50
CA LYS A 48 -9.68 -18.52 9.23
C LYS A 48 -10.78 -17.64 8.62
N PRO A 49 -12.05 -18.10 8.65
CA PRO A 49 -13.16 -17.25 8.27
C PRO A 49 -13.29 -16.08 9.25
N TYR A 50 -13.53 -14.88 8.74
CA TYR A 50 -13.93 -13.74 9.56
C TYR A 50 -15.40 -13.92 9.97
N VAL A 51 -15.63 -14.01 11.28
CA VAL A 51 -16.95 -14.23 11.87
C VAL A 51 -17.41 -12.94 12.55
N HIS A 52 -18.31 -12.22 11.92
CA HIS A 52 -18.72 -10.87 12.34
C HIS A 52 -19.10 -10.77 13.82
N TYR A 53 -19.88 -11.73 14.35
CA TYR A 53 -20.32 -11.68 15.76
C TYR A 53 -19.19 -11.94 16.77
N ALA A 54 -18.09 -12.58 16.35
CA ALA A 54 -16.98 -12.98 17.22
C ALA A 54 -15.77 -12.06 17.08
N ASP A 55 -15.49 -11.58 15.87
CA ASP A 55 -14.28 -10.84 15.54
C ASP A 55 -14.50 -9.32 15.48
N SER A 56 -15.76 -8.84 15.45
CA SER A 56 -16.09 -7.42 15.39
C SER A 56 -16.36 -6.83 16.77
N VAL A 57 -15.66 -5.74 17.10
CA VAL A 57 -15.88 -4.95 18.32
C VAL A 57 -16.28 -3.54 17.91
N ASN A 58 -17.59 -3.29 17.84
CA ASN A 58 -18.16 -2.05 17.26
C ASN A 58 -17.86 -0.80 18.08
N ASP A 59 -17.59 -0.94 19.37
CA ASP A 59 -17.33 0.13 20.34
C ASP A 59 -15.84 0.26 20.71
N ALA A 60 -14.95 -0.35 19.92
CA ALA A 60 -13.51 -0.24 20.13
C ALA A 60 -13.01 1.20 20.02
N ILE A 61 -12.18 1.62 20.99
CA ILE A 61 -11.56 2.95 21.04
C ILE A 61 -10.06 2.78 20.77
N SER A 62 -9.55 3.42 19.71
CA SER A 62 -8.15 3.24 19.30
C SER A 62 -7.16 4.10 20.10
N GLY A 63 -7.57 5.27 20.61
CA GLY A 63 -6.70 6.22 21.35
C GLY A 63 -5.58 6.87 20.52
N PHE A 64 -5.15 6.22 19.44
CA PHE A 64 -4.24 6.66 18.38
C PHE A 64 -4.77 6.08 17.05
N ALA A 65 -4.73 6.84 15.96
CA ALA A 65 -5.29 6.43 14.65
C ALA A 65 -6.79 6.06 14.67
N GLU A 66 -7.60 6.87 15.36
CA GLU A 66 -9.06 6.70 15.46
C GLU A 66 -9.80 6.82 14.12
N PHE A 67 -9.24 7.62 13.20
CA PHE A 67 -9.79 7.81 11.87
C PHE A 67 -8.83 7.29 10.81
N ALA A 68 -9.39 6.67 9.77
CA ALA A 68 -8.65 6.38 8.56
C ALA A 68 -8.02 7.67 8.00
N PRO A 69 -6.83 7.59 7.38
CA PRO A 69 -6.21 8.74 6.74
C PRO A 69 -7.18 9.39 5.75
N LYS A 70 -7.56 10.65 6.01
CA LYS A 70 -8.53 11.37 5.15
C LYS A 70 -7.91 11.89 3.85
N LYS A 71 -6.58 11.97 3.78
CA LYS A 71 -5.86 12.73 2.74
C LYS A 71 -5.36 11.79 1.65
N LYS A 72 -6.21 11.56 0.65
CA LYS A 72 -5.73 11.10 -0.65
C LYS A 72 -5.01 12.25 -1.33
N MET A 73 -3.77 12.01 -1.75
CA MET A 73 -2.99 12.97 -2.53
C MET A 73 -3.16 12.66 -4.02
N PRO A 74 -3.61 13.62 -4.86
CA PRO A 74 -3.66 13.42 -6.30
C PRO A 74 -2.32 12.97 -6.86
N VAL A 75 -2.37 12.07 -7.84
CA VAL A 75 -1.20 11.56 -8.54
C VAL A 75 -1.16 12.21 -9.92
N GLU A 76 -0.04 12.85 -10.23
CA GLU A 76 0.20 13.45 -11.54
C GLU A 76 1.49 12.91 -12.12
N TYR A 77 1.61 12.93 -13.44
CA TYR A 77 2.75 12.37 -14.15
C TYR A 77 3.53 13.45 -14.90
N SER A 78 4.84 13.31 -14.91
CA SER A 78 5.68 13.98 -15.90
C SER A 78 5.33 13.47 -17.30
N LYS A 79 5.59 14.28 -18.33
CA LYS A 79 5.40 13.86 -19.73
C LYS A 79 6.16 12.57 -20.04
N LEU A 80 7.37 12.42 -19.51
CA LEU A 80 8.21 11.24 -19.69
C LEU A 80 7.58 10.02 -19.01
N ALA A 81 7.22 10.15 -17.73
CA ALA A 81 6.61 9.08 -16.95
C ALA A 81 5.30 8.60 -17.57
N TYR A 82 4.46 9.54 -18.02
CA TYR A 82 3.21 9.21 -18.69
C TYR A 82 3.45 8.43 -19.99
N LEU A 83 4.39 8.86 -20.84
CA LEU A 83 4.72 8.13 -22.06
C LEU A 83 5.22 6.71 -21.76
N LYS A 84 6.08 6.54 -20.76
CA LYS A 84 6.53 5.20 -20.33
C LYS A 84 5.37 4.35 -19.80
N LEU A 85 4.50 4.91 -18.97
CA LEU A 85 3.30 4.23 -18.48
C LEU A 85 2.47 3.70 -19.65
N GLN A 86 2.19 4.53 -20.65
CA GLN A 86 1.42 4.14 -21.83
C GLN A 86 2.06 2.98 -22.60
N THR A 87 3.39 2.89 -22.67
CA THR A 87 4.07 1.73 -23.29
C THR A 87 3.95 0.45 -22.46
N LEU A 88 3.73 0.56 -21.16
CA LEU A 88 3.68 -0.58 -20.22
C LEU A 88 2.27 -1.12 -20.01
N VAL A 89 1.23 -0.30 -20.15
CA VAL A 89 -0.17 -0.66 -19.85
C VAL A 89 -0.65 -1.90 -20.61
N ASN A 90 -0.17 -2.13 -21.85
CA ASN A 90 -0.54 -3.34 -22.60
C ASN A 90 -0.02 -4.63 -21.94
N ALA A 91 1.21 -4.62 -21.42
CA ALA A 91 1.81 -5.76 -20.74
C ALA A 91 1.36 -5.84 -19.28
N TYR A 92 1.06 -4.69 -18.66
CA TYR A 92 0.66 -4.57 -17.26
C TYR A 92 -0.60 -3.71 -17.13
N PRO A 93 -1.79 -4.25 -17.44
CA PRO A 93 -3.04 -3.49 -17.51
C PRO A 93 -3.45 -2.81 -16.19
N GLN A 94 -2.95 -3.31 -15.06
CA GLN A 94 -3.28 -2.80 -13.72
C GLN A 94 -2.23 -1.82 -13.18
N LEU A 95 -1.15 -1.53 -13.91
CA LEU A 95 -0.02 -0.74 -13.40
C LEU A 95 -0.44 0.67 -12.99
N GLU A 96 -1.22 1.37 -13.81
CA GLU A 96 -1.68 2.73 -13.51
C GLU A 96 -2.56 2.78 -12.25
N ALA A 97 -3.52 1.84 -12.14
CA ALA A 97 -4.39 1.74 -10.98
C ALA A 97 -3.59 1.43 -9.71
N LEU A 98 -2.61 0.52 -9.80
CA LEU A 98 -1.74 0.17 -8.68
C LEU A 98 -0.86 1.34 -8.23
N LEU A 99 -0.23 2.04 -9.18
CA LEU A 99 0.55 3.25 -8.92
C LEU A 99 -0.28 4.32 -8.22
N THR A 100 -1.49 4.56 -8.74
CA THR A 100 -2.41 5.55 -8.18
C THR A 100 -2.80 5.19 -6.76
N ASN A 101 -3.22 3.95 -6.51
CA ASN A 101 -3.64 3.47 -5.20
C ASN A 101 -2.54 3.54 -4.14
N ILE A 102 -1.28 3.35 -4.53
CA ILE A 102 -0.13 3.42 -3.61
C ILE A 102 0.25 4.87 -3.34
N LEU A 103 0.44 5.65 -4.41
CA LEU A 103 0.92 7.03 -4.27
C LEU A 103 -0.13 7.92 -3.62
N GLU A 104 -1.43 7.70 -3.84
CA GLU A 104 -2.48 8.51 -3.22
C GLU A 104 -2.47 8.45 -1.68
N GLN A 105 -1.93 7.38 -1.10
CA GLN A 105 -1.82 7.19 0.35
C GLN A 105 -0.61 7.90 0.96
N ASP A 106 0.18 8.62 0.16
CA ASP A 106 1.43 9.27 0.57
C ASP A 106 2.42 8.29 1.22
N PRO A 107 3.11 7.45 0.42
CA PRO A 107 4.00 6.40 0.95
C PRO A 107 5.33 6.95 1.51
N ARG A 108 5.46 8.27 1.68
CA ARG A 108 6.63 8.84 2.36
C ARG A 108 6.68 8.36 3.81
N PRO A 109 7.87 8.24 4.41
CA PRO A 109 7.98 7.96 5.83
C PRO A 109 7.18 8.99 6.65
N ALA A 110 6.44 8.51 7.65
CA ALA A 110 5.51 9.36 8.42
C ALA A 110 6.16 10.64 8.99
N TYR A 111 7.44 10.59 9.36
CA TYR A 111 8.19 11.74 9.87
C TYR A 111 8.52 12.82 8.82
N LYS A 112 8.38 12.53 7.52
CA LYS A 112 8.61 13.50 6.42
C LYS A 112 7.36 14.27 6.01
N THR A 113 6.18 13.85 6.47
CA THR A 113 4.90 14.50 6.13
C THR A 113 4.80 15.94 6.64
N ALA A 114 5.53 16.29 7.71
CA ALA A 114 5.54 17.62 8.32
C ALA A 114 6.57 18.60 7.74
N THR A 115 7.52 18.13 6.92
CA THR A 115 8.59 18.95 6.36
C THR A 115 8.40 19.16 4.87
N LYS A 116 8.39 20.42 4.41
CA LYS A 116 8.56 20.72 2.98
C LYS A 116 9.98 20.30 2.58
N ASP A 117 10.09 19.39 1.63
CA ASP A 117 11.35 18.87 1.13
C ASP A 117 11.17 18.59 -0.38
N ASP A 118 12.14 19.02 -1.18
CA ASP A 118 12.18 18.79 -2.64
C ASP A 118 12.78 17.41 -2.98
N LYS A 119 12.97 16.55 -1.98
CA LYS A 119 13.49 15.20 -2.15
C LYS A 119 12.69 14.38 -3.16
N ILE A 120 13.42 13.69 -4.02
CA ILE A 120 12.92 12.63 -4.88
C ILE A 120 12.90 11.33 -4.08
N TYR A 121 11.75 10.69 -4.05
CA TYR A 121 11.53 9.38 -3.45
C TYR A 121 11.48 8.31 -4.55
N SER A 122 11.79 7.07 -4.16
CA SER A 122 11.72 5.91 -5.03
C SER A 122 11.05 4.77 -4.26
N ILE A 123 10.21 4.01 -4.98
CA ILE A 123 9.55 2.81 -4.47
C ILE A 123 9.62 1.74 -5.55
N LEU A 124 10.02 0.55 -5.14
CA LEU A 124 9.98 -0.63 -5.99
C LEU A 124 8.57 -1.22 -5.93
N LEU A 125 7.91 -1.25 -7.08
CA LEU A 125 6.57 -1.81 -7.25
C LEU A 125 6.65 -2.91 -8.30
N HIS A 126 6.52 -4.18 -7.89
CA HIS A 126 6.91 -5.31 -8.72
C HIS A 126 8.36 -5.17 -9.21
N ASN A 127 8.59 -5.09 -10.51
CA ASN A 127 9.88 -4.85 -11.15
C ASN A 127 10.01 -3.40 -11.66
N PHE A 128 9.19 -2.47 -11.16
CA PHE A 128 9.24 -1.07 -11.56
C PHE A 128 9.81 -0.20 -10.44
N ASP A 129 10.89 0.53 -10.73
CA ASP A 129 11.36 1.62 -9.89
C ASP A 129 10.58 2.90 -10.24
N ILE A 130 9.77 3.37 -9.30
CA ILE A 130 8.90 4.52 -9.45
C ILE A 130 9.53 5.69 -8.72
N LYS A 131 9.99 6.69 -9.47
CA LYS A 131 10.57 7.92 -8.91
C LYS A 131 9.49 8.99 -8.84
N TRP A 132 9.21 9.53 -7.66
CA TRP A 132 8.23 10.60 -7.48
C TRP A 132 8.71 11.69 -6.53
N GLN A 133 8.08 12.84 -6.61
CA GLN A 133 8.32 13.99 -5.74
C GLN A 133 6.97 14.50 -5.22
N VAL A 134 6.92 14.88 -3.95
CA VAL A 134 5.73 15.55 -3.41
C VAL A 134 5.79 17.04 -3.69
N ARG A 135 4.87 17.53 -4.52
CA ARG A 135 4.71 18.95 -4.86
C ARG A 135 3.44 19.46 -4.22
N HIS A 136 3.57 20.22 -3.13
CA HIS A 136 2.46 20.67 -2.30
C HIS A 136 1.62 19.50 -1.75
N THR A 137 0.50 19.19 -2.41
CA THR A 137 -0.43 18.10 -2.04
C THR A 137 -0.53 17.03 -3.12
N ILE A 138 0.36 17.05 -4.12
CA ILE A 138 0.36 16.16 -5.28
C ILE A 138 1.58 15.25 -5.21
N ASN A 139 1.38 13.95 -5.47
CA ASN A 139 2.46 13.03 -5.77
C ASN A 139 2.77 13.11 -7.26
N TYR A 140 3.87 13.75 -7.60
CA TYR A 140 4.29 13.98 -8.98
C TYR A 140 5.30 12.90 -9.41
N VAL A 141 4.85 11.97 -10.24
CA VAL A 141 5.67 10.88 -10.78
C VAL A 141 6.63 11.44 -11.83
N LEU A 142 7.93 11.34 -11.54
CA LEU A 142 9.00 11.83 -12.39
C LEU A 142 9.39 10.80 -13.44
N ASP A 143 9.50 9.53 -13.03
CA ASP A 143 9.90 8.46 -13.91
C ASP A 143 9.40 7.07 -13.48
N ILE A 144 9.34 6.15 -14.45
CA ILE A 144 9.00 4.73 -14.28
C ILE A 144 10.08 3.92 -15.01
N GLU A 145 10.91 3.18 -14.28
CA GLU A 145 12.00 2.36 -14.84
C GLU A 145 11.72 0.87 -14.59
N ILE A 146 11.98 0.02 -15.59
CA ILE A 146 11.92 -1.45 -15.42
C ILE A 146 13.29 -1.90 -14.91
N GLN A 147 13.31 -2.70 -13.84
CA GLN A 147 14.51 -3.42 -13.37
C GLN A 147 14.74 -4.72 -14.12
#